data_AF-A0A258BNU6-F1
#
_entry.id   AF-A0A258BNU6-F1
#
_cell.length_a   1.000
_cell.length_b   1.000
_cell.length_c   1.000
_cell.angle_alpha   90.00
_cell.angle_beta   90.00
_cell.angle_gamma   90.00
#
_symmetry.space_group_name_H-M   'P 1'
#
loop_
_entity.id
_entity.type
_entity.pdbx_description
1 polymer ?
#
loop_
_entity_poly.entity_id
_entity_poly.type
_entity_poly.pdbx_seq_one_letter_code
_entity_poly.pdbx_strand_id
1 'polypeptide(L)'
;MLWRQTISRPRWWLHLVGPRQRALLLAISFTILSSIYMLSGVAQAAVQLRASSDSYSTDTISYRNSSSAGNAGATTVGIAMPTGVVQNDVMVAAITFQGGTGVTVTPPTGWNLVQRQDSTTTLGQALYWKLAAAGESGTYTWTLSKSRKASGVIMAYSGVNTASPIDISGGQANASSATITAPSVTTTVANDMLVGFFGENAGTAFTATTLGTSIVASGFSTGTGKQVLTGTGGAYALQAAIGASGTKTATTGTTAAVNIGQLVALKPGGTSLTLNKPAGTAQNDVLVAALTTTGSTTITAPAGWASIQRSTTAA
;
A
#
# COMPACT_ATOMS: atom_id res chain seq x y z
N MET A 1 -1.60 -36.64 5.32
CA MET A 1 -2.28 -37.95 5.13
C MET A 1 -2.12 -38.74 6.41
N LEU A 2 -3.22 -39.06 7.11
CA LEU A 2 -3.26 -39.88 8.31
C LEU A 2 -3.68 -41.31 7.92
N TRP A 3 -3.05 -42.34 8.48
CA TRP A 3 -3.46 -43.75 8.29
C TRP A 3 -3.89 -44.38 9.63
N ARG A 4 -4.92 -45.23 9.56
CA ARG A 4 -5.69 -45.79 10.70
C ARG A 4 -5.36 -47.28 10.92
N GLN A 5 -5.55 -47.69 12.17
CA GLN A 5 -5.20 -48.92 12.90
C GLN A 5 -5.89 -50.23 12.46
N THR A 6 -5.27 -51.39 12.76
CA THR A 6 -5.98 -52.57 13.32
C THR A 6 -4.99 -53.54 14.00
N ILE A 7 -5.14 -53.84 15.30
CA ILE A 7 -4.73 -55.14 15.89
C ILE A 7 -5.73 -55.53 16.99
N SER A 8 -6.12 -56.81 16.94
CA SER A 8 -7.14 -57.51 17.72
C SER A 8 -6.81 -57.75 19.20
N ARG A 9 -7.86 -57.80 20.03
CA ARG A 9 -7.84 -58.15 21.47
C ARG A 9 -7.48 -59.61 21.73
N PRO A 10 -7.15 -59.95 23.00
CA PRO A 10 -7.85 -61.05 23.65
C PRO A 10 -8.39 -60.72 25.05
N ARG A 11 -9.45 -61.46 25.40
CA ARG A 11 -10.24 -61.46 26.64
C ARG A 11 -9.58 -62.30 27.73
N TRP A 12 -9.65 -61.86 28.99
CA TRP A 12 -9.74 -62.75 30.17
C TRP A 12 -10.63 -62.10 31.24
N TRP A 13 -11.48 -62.92 31.87
CA TRP A 13 -12.48 -62.59 32.88
C TRP A 13 -11.91 -62.68 34.30
N LEU A 14 -12.34 -61.82 35.23
CA LEU A 14 -12.56 -62.21 36.64
C LEU A 14 -13.60 -61.31 37.34
N HIS A 15 -14.42 -61.94 38.17
CA HIS A 15 -15.64 -61.46 38.83
C HIS A 15 -15.41 -60.65 40.13
N LEU A 16 -16.24 -59.61 40.29
CA LEU A 16 -16.95 -59.12 41.51
C LEU A 16 -16.28 -59.19 42.90
N VAL A 17 -16.13 -58.03 43.57
CA VAL A 17 -16.62 -57.80 44.95
C VAL A 17 -17.04 -56.33 45.18
N GLY A 18 -18.32 -56.19 45.53
CA GLY A 18 -19.07 -55.26 46.41
C GLY A 18 -18.59 -53.92 47.01
N PRO A 19 -19.55 -53.17 47.63
CA PRO A 19 -19.57 -51.72 47.78
C PRO A 19 -19.28 -51.22 49.22
N ARG A 20 -19.07 -49.89 49.37
CA ARG A 20 -18.83 -49.04 50.59
C ARG A 20 -17.35 -48.62 50.66
N GLN A 21 -16.91 -47.36 50.65
CA GLN A 21 -17.50 -46.05 50.97
C GLN A 21 -16.82 -44.98 50.09
N ARG A 22 -17.60 -44.15 49.36
CA ARG A 22 -17.80 -42.70 49.60
C ARG A 22 -16.54 -41.87 49.91
N ALA A 23 -16.15 -41.08 48.91
CA ALA A 23 -15.78 -39.66 48.95
C ALA A 23 -14.95 -39.15 50.15
N LEU A 24 -13.71 -38.70 49.89
CA LEU A 24 -13.26 -37.32 50.08
C LEU A 24 -11.79 -37.17 49.65
N LEU A 25 -11.45 -36.00 49.10
CA LEU A 25 -10.10 -35.40 49.03
C LEU A 25 -9.05 -36.09 48.13
N LEU A 26 -9.09 -35.77 46.83
CA LEU A 26 -7.92 -35.88 45.96
C LEU A 26 -7.16 -34.54 45.95
N ALA A 27 -6.52 -34.22 47.07
CA ALA A 27 -5.45 -33.24 47.13
C ALA A 27 -4.37 -33.83 48.01
N ILE A 28 -3.14 -33.92 47.48
CA ILE A 28 -1.96 -34.57 48.08
C ILE A 28 -2.08 -36.09 47.92
N SER A 29 -1.37 -36.74 47.01
CA SER A 29 0.07 -36.89 47.11
C SER A 29 0.72 -36.97 45.72
N PHE A 30 1.28 -35.83 45.31
CA PHE A 30 2.55 -35.84 44.61
C PHE A 30 3.58 -36.50 45.55
N THR A 31 4.50 -37.25 44.95
CA THR A 31 5.70 -37.85 45.55
C THR A 31 5.57 -39.28 46.13
N ILE A 32 5.95 -40.20 45.24
CA ILE A 32 6.79 -41.37 45.51
C ILE A 32 6.08 -42.60 46.08
N LEU A 33 5.61 -43.46 45.16
CA LEU A 33 6.07 -44.84 45.14
C LEU A 33 6.07 -45.32 43.68
N SER A 34 7.24 -45.17 43.07
CA SER A 34 7.69 -46.05 42.00
C SER A 34 7.54 -47.49 42.48
N SER A 35 6.75 -48.30 41.78
CA SER A 35 6.88 -49.76 41.59
C SER A 35 5.52 -50.25 41.10
N ILE A 36 5.33 -50.92 39.96
CA ILE A 36 6.15 -51.75 39.08
C ILE A 36 5.26 -51.97 37.82
N TYR A 37 5.89 -52.38 36.70
CA TYR A 37 5.34 -52.77 35.38
C TYR A 37 5.40 -51.73 34.26
N MET A 38 6.60 -51.67 33.64
CA MET A 38 6.81 -51.93 32.20
C MET A 38 5.56 -51.80 31.30
N LEU A 39 5.37 -50.64 30.68
CA LEU A 39 4.67 -50.56 29.39
C LEU A 39 5.33 -49.47 28.54
N SER A 40 5.85 -49.91 27.39
CA SER A 40 6.30 -49.12 26.23
C SER A 40 5.92 -47.62 26.28
N GLY A 41 6.82 -46.81 26.82
CA GLY A 41 6.77 -45.37 26.63
C GLY A 41 7.25 -45.08 25.22
N VAL A 42 6.33 -44.92 24.27
CA VAL A 42 6.66 -44.12 23.09
C VAL A 42 7.05 -42.77 23.67
N ALA A 43 8.32 -42.38 23.60
CA ALA A 43 8.74 -41.04 23.98
C ALA A 43 8.01 -40.07 23.05
N GLN A 44 6.84 -39.60 23.47
CA GLN A 44 6.19 -38.48 22.82
C GLN A 44 7.00 -37.25 23.23
N ALA A 45 8.01 -36.93 22.42
CA ALA A 45 8.57 -35.60 22.42
C ALA A 45 7.44 -34.66 21.97
N ALA A 46 6.72 -34.08 22.94
CA ALA A 46 5.77 -33.03 22.64
C ALA A 46 6.57 -31.84 22.10
N VAL A 47 6.43 -31.53 20.81
CA VAL A 47 6.95 -30.30 20.24
C VAL A 47 6.16 -29.16 20.87
N GLN A 48 6.77 -28.47 21.83
CA GLN A 48 6.18 -27.29 22.46
C GLN A 48 6.38 -26.11 21.51
N LEU A 49 5.29 -25.49 21.04
CA LEU A 49 5.33 -24.20 20.37
C LEU A 49 5.70 -23.13 21.39
N ARG A 50 6.93 -22.61 21.30
CA ARG A 50 7.43 -21.60 22.25
C ARG A 50 6.92 -20.20 21.97
N ALA A 51 6.71 -19.83 20.70
CA ALA A 51 6.15 -18.55 20.28
C ALA A 51 5.79 -18.56 18.78
N SER A 52 4.97 -17.60 18.35
CA SER A 52 4.63 -17.34 16.94
C SER A 52 4.68 -15.86 16.61
N SER A 53 4.83 -15.53 15.32
CA SER A 53 4.73 -14.18 14.77
C SER A 53 4.15 -14.26 13.36
N ASP A 54 3.36 -13.26 12.99
CA ASP A 54 2.70 -13.18 11.69
C ASP A 54 3.06 -11.87 10.98
N SER A 55 3.29 -11.95 9.68
CA SER A 55 3.45 -10.80 8.78
C SER A 55 2.73 -11.06 7.47
N TYR A 56 2.27 -10.00 6.79
CA TYR A 56 1.73 -10.07 5.44
C TYR A 56 2.40 -9.01 4.56
N SER A 57 2.63 -9.33 3.29
CA SER A 57 3.01 -8.37 2.26
C SER A 57 2.00 -8.45 1.13
N THR A 58 1.53 -7.31 0.65
CA THR A 58 0.64 -7.22 -0.52
C THR A 58 1.47 -6.76 -1.71
N ASP A 59 1.73 -7.64 -2.67
CA ASP A 59 2.46 -7.33 -3.91
C ASP A 59 1.67 -6.45 -4.90
N THR A 60 0.41 -6.10 -4.58
CA THR A 60 -0.47 -5.35 -5.48
C THR A 60 -0.82 -3.99 -4.90
N ILE A 61 -0.38 -2.94 -5.61
CA ILE A 61 -0.81 -1.58 -5.31
C ILE A 61 -2.31 -1.48 -5.55
N SER A 62 -3.04 -0.94 -4.56
CA SER A 62 -4.48 -0.71 -4.66
C SER A 62 -4.80 0.75 -4.36
N TYR A 63 -5.68 1.33 -5.16
CA TYR A 63 -6.21 2.67 -4.90
C TYR A 63 -7.13 2.64 -3.68
N ARG A 64 -6.88 3.56 -2.74
CA ARG A 64 -7.70 3.74 -1.53
C ARG A 64 -8.84 4.70 -1.83
N ASN A 65 -8.51 5.97 -1.98
CA ASN A 65 -9.45 7.06 -2.21
C ASN A 65 -8.69 8.33 -2.64
N SER A 66 -9.43 9.39 -2.96
CA SER A 66 -8.89 10.71 -3.22
C SER A 66 -9.60 11.80 -2.44
N SER A 67 -8.99 12.97 -2.43
CA SER A 67 -9.57 14.23 -1.98
C SER A 67 -9.09 15.36 -2.88
N SER A 68 -9.81 16.47 -2.89
CA SER A 68 -9.46 17.62 -3.71
C SER A 68 -9.90 18.91 -3.05
N ALA A 69 -9.23 20.00 -3.42
CA ALA A 69 -9.64 21.35 -3.06
C ALA A 69 -9.06 22.37 -4.04
N GLY A 70 -9.51 23.60 -3.90
CA GLY A 70 -8.88 24.76 -4.53
C GLY A 70 -9.18 26.02 -3.75
N ASN A 71 -8.48 27.09 -4.08
CA ASN A 71 -8.66 28.40 -3.46
C ASN A 71 -9.24 29.42 -4.44
N ALA A 72 -9.67 30.57 -3.91
CA ALA A 72 -10.17 31.70 -4.70
C ALA A 72 -9.13 32.81 -4.90
N GLY A 73 -7.86 32.44 -5.12
CA GLY A 73 -6.76 33.41 -5.16
C GLY A 73 -6.25 33.74 -3.76
N ALA A 74 -5.50 32.81 -3.18
CA ALA A 74 -4.94 32.93 -1.84
C ALA A 74 -3.48 32.48 -1.82
N THR A 75 -2.83 32.60 -0.68
CA THR A 75 -1.48 32.07 -0.44
C THR A 75 -1.51 30.62 0.05
N THR A 76 -2.68 29.98 0.17
CA THR A 76 -2.77 28.59 0.67
C THR A 76 -3.80 27.77 -0.10
N VAL A 77 -3.59 26.45 -0.11
CA VAL A 77 -4.58 25.44 -0.52
C VAL A 77 -4.57 24.34 0.54
N GLY A 78 -5.71 24.16 1.22
CA GLY A 78 -5.92 23.09 2.18
C GLY A 78 -6.68 21.93 1.56
N ILE A 79 -6.12 20.73 1.57
CA ILE A 79 -6.77 19.50 1.07
C ILE A 79 -6.89 18.52 2.23
N ALA A 80 -8.11 18.06 2.52
CA ALA A 80 -8.34 17.06 3.56
C ALA A 80 -7.61 15.75 3.21
N MET A 81 -7.11 15.03 4.20
CA MET A 81 -6.65 13.66 4.01
C MET A 81 -7.79 12.81 3.41
N PRO A 82 -7.54 12.02 2.34
CA PRO A 82 -8.56 11.14 1.79
C PRO A 82 -9.10 10.20 2.87
N THR A 83 -10.42 9.96 2.87
CA THR A 83 -11.04 9.06 3.85
C THR A 83 -10.57 7.62 3.63
N GLY A 84 -10.42 6.86 4.71
CA GLY A 84 -9.98 5.47 4.66
C GLY A 84 -8.46 5.27 4.51
N VAL A 85 -7.68 6.36 4.46
CA VAL A 85 -6.22 6.27 4.55
C VAL A 85 -5.82 5.79 5.94
N VAL A 86 -4.92 4.82 5.97
CA VAL A 86 -4.37 4.22 7.19
C VAL A 86 -2.84 4.24 7.13
N GLN A 87 -2.20 3.84 8.23
CA GLN A 87 -0.75 3.74 8.30
C GLN A 87 -0.18 2.92 7.12
N ASN A 88 0.97 3.37 6.60
CA ASN A 88 1.71 2.77 5.49
C ASN A 88 1.08 2.94 4.10
N ASP A 89 -0.04 3.62 3.97
CA ASP A 89 -0.49 4.08 2.66
C ASP A 89 0.44 5.19 2.15
N VAL A 90 0.64 5.22 0.84
CA VAL A 90 1.35 6.30 0.16
C VAL A 90 0.31 7.23 -0.46
N MET A 91 0.37 8.49 -0.06
CA MET A 91 -0.42 9.57 -0.65
C MET A 91 0.44 10.33 -1.66
N VAL A 92 -0.14 10.63 -2.82
CA VAL A 92 0.47 11.47 -3.85
C VAL A 92 -0.42 12.67 -4.08
N ALA A 93 0.14 13.87 -4.00
CA ALA A 93 -0.56 15.12 -4.21
C ALA A 93 -0.09 15.80 -5.48
N ALA A 94 -1.01 16.40 -6.23
CA ALA A 94 -0.71 17.32 -7.31
C ALA A 94 -1.29 18.69 -6.98
N ILE A 95 -0.44 19.72 -7.01
CA ILE A 95 -0.85 21.11 -6.78
C ILE A 95 -0.62 21.88 -8.07
N THR A 96 -1.70 22.32 -8.71
CA THR A 96 -1.69 23.16 -9.91
C THR A 96 -1.96 24.60 -9.51
N PHE A 97 -1.11 25.53 -9.96
CA PHE A 97 -1.17 26.93 -9.54
C PHE A 97 -0.79 27.88 -10.67
N GLN A 98 -1.39 29.07 -10.67
CA GLN A 98 -1.02 30.14 -11.58
C GLN A 98 0.33 30.75 -11.22
N GLY A 99 1.04 31.27 -12.22
CA GLY A 99 2.28 32.02 -12.03
C GLY A 99 3.55 31.23 -12.32
N GLY A 100 3.45 29.91 -12.53
CA GLY A 100 4.56 29.04 -12.91
C GLY A 100 5.83 29.29 -12.09
N THR A 101 6.95 29.51 -12.78
CA THR A 101 8.27 29.77 -12.16
C THR A 101 8.30 30.98 -11.21
N GLY A 102 7.33 31.89 -11.30
CA GLY A 102 7.23 33.06 -10.43
C GLY A 102 6.64 32.78 -9.03
N VAL A 103 6.26 31.53 -8.73
CA VAL A 103 5.60 31.10 -7.49
C VAL A 103 6.31 29.89 -6.91
N THR A 104 6.64 29.97 -5.61
CA THR A 104 7.17 28.85 -4.83
C THR A 104 6.02 28.19 -4.09
N VAL A 105 6.00 26.86 -4.07
CA VAL A 105 5.05 26.05 -3.32
C VAL A 105 5.78 25.33 -2.19
N THR A 106 5.43 25.68 -0.96
CA THR A 106 5.95 25.03 0.25
C THR A 106 4.96 23.97 0.70
N PRO A 107 5.34 22.69 0.73
CA PRO A 107 4.44 21.63 1.15
C PRO A 107 4.32 21.57 2.69
N PRO A 108 3.24 20.97 3.21
CA PRO A 108 3.15 20.64 4.63
C PRO A 108 4.21 19.60 5.04
N THR A 109 4.52 19.53 6.34
CA THR A 109 5.58 18.66 6.87
C THR A 109 5.38 17.18 6.50
N GLY A 110 6.48 16.54 6.10
CA GLY A 110 6.52 15.12 5.74
C GLY A 110 6.05 14.80 4.32
N TRP A 111 5.75 15.81 3.51
CA TRP A 111 5.58 15.67 2.07
C TRP A 111 6.90 15.93 1.35
N ASN A 112 7.25 15.03 0.43
CA ASN A 112 8.47 15.06 -0.36
C ASN A 112 8.16 15.42 -1.81
N LEU A 113 8.90 16.34 -2.41
CA LEU A 113 8.73 16.68 -3.83
C LEU A 113 9.12 15.48 -4.71
N VAL A 114 8.22 15.10 -5.62
CA VAL A 114 8.49 14.12 -6.69
C VAL A 114 9.02 14.86 -7.91
N GLN A 115 8.23 15.81 -8.40
CA GLN A 115 8.54 16.55 -9.61
C GLN A 115 7.78 17.87 -9.63
N ARG A 116 8.39 18.90 -10.22
CA ARG A 116 7.72 20.14 -10.59
C ARG A 116 7.82 20.34 -12.10
N GLN A 117 6.77 20.88 -12.70
CA GLN A 117 6.75 21.31 -14.08
C GLN A 117 6.12 22.71 -14.16
N ASP A 118 6.70 23.58 -14.97
CA ASP A 118 6.19 24.93 -15.20
C ASP A 118 6.01 25.17 -16.70
N SER A 119 4.87 25.76 -17.07
CA SER A 119 4.68 26.44 -18.35
C SER A 119 5.05 27.90 -18.18
N THR A 120 6.35 28.18 -18.28
CA THR A 120 6.95 29.50 -18.06
C THR A 120 6.42 30.13 -16.76
N THR A 121 5.82 31.32 -16.83
CA THR A 121 5.22 32.04 -15.71
C THR A 121 3.67 31.94 -15.70
N THR A 122 3.09 31.09 -16.55
CA THR A 122 1.63 30.99 -16.70
C THR A 122 1.04 30.00 -15.71
N LEU A 123 1.54 28.77 -15.71
CA LEU A 123 1.01 27.65 -14.94
C LEU A 123 2.18 26.85 -14.38
N GLY A 124 2.04 26.39 -13.13
CA GLY A 124 2.93 25.42 -12.53
C GLY A 124 2.14 24.26 -11.96
N GLN A 125 2.74 23.07 -11.96
CA GLN A 125 2.23 21.90 -11.28
C GLN A 125 3.37 21.22 -10.51
N ALA A 126 3.12 20.88 -9.24
CA ALA A 126 4.07 20.19 -8.40
C ALA A 126 3.44 18.92 -7.79
N LEU A 127 4.14 17.80 -7.96
CA LEU A 127 3.81 16.51 -7.39
C LEU A 127 4.58 16.27 -6.10
N TYR A 128 3.90 15.80 -5.07
CA TYR A 128 4.50 15.43 -3.80
C TYR A 128 4.03 14.04 -3.38
N TRP A 129 4.82 13.36 -2.56
CA TRP A 129 4.40 12.12 -1.91
C TRP A 129 4.59 12.18 -0.39
N LYS A 130 3.77 11.42 0.33
CA LYS A 130 3.86 11.26 1.78
C LYS A 130 3.48 9.84 2.18
N LEU A 131 4.22 9.28 3.14
CA LEU A 131 3.83 8.05 3.83
C LEU A 131 2.88 8.39 4.99
N ALA A 132 1.71 7.78 5.01
CA ALA A 132 0.72 7.97 6.06
C ALA A 132 1.20 7.38 7.39
N ALA A 133 1.16 8.19 8.45
CA ALA A 133 1.48 7.78 9.80
C ALA A 133 0.26 7.15 10.52
N ALA A 134 0.52 6.42 11.61
CA ALA A 134 -0.55 5.87 12.45
C ALA A 134 -1.39 6.99 13.08
N GLY A 135 -2.71 6.90 12.99
CA GLY A 135 -3.63 7.87 13.56
C GLY A 135 -3.62 9.25 12.88
N GLU A 136 -2.96 9.37 11.72
CA GLU A 136 -2.92 10.61 10.97
C GLU A 136 -4.33 11.01 10.51
N SER A 137 -4.67 12.29 10.66
CA SER A 137 -5.95 12.87 10.25
C SER A 137 -5.84 14.38 10.05
N GLY A 138 -6.82 14.97 9.37
CA GLY A 138 -6.94 16.42 9.22
C GLY A 138 -6.66 16.91 7.80
N THR A 139 -6.20 18.16 7.70
CA THR A 139 -6.01 18.88 6.44
C THR A 139 -4.54 19.17 6.19
N TYR A 140 -4.08 18.88 4.97
CA TYR A 140 -2.75 19.26 4.49
C TYR A 140 -2.82 20.61 3.80
N THR A 141 -2.01 21.56 4.26
CA THR A 141 -1.97 22.93 3.71
C THR A 141 -0.67 23.18 2.96
N TRP A 142 -0.78 23.39 1.65
CA TRP A 142 0.30 23.93 0.83
C TRP A 142 0.28 25.45 0.86
N THR A 143 1.45 26.07 0.97
CA THR A 143 1.63 27.52 0.98
C THR A 143 2.28 28.00 -0.31
N LEU A 144 1.72 29.03 -0.92
CA LEU A 144 2.21 29.72 -2.12
C LEU A 144 2.91 31.02 -1.70
N SER A 145 4.04 31.34 -2.32
CA SER A 145 4.76 32.60 -2.03
C SER A 145 4.01 33.87 -2.46
N LYS A 146 2.94 33.74 -3.24
CA LYS A 146 2.12 34.83 -3.76
C LYS A 146 0.64 34.41 -3.79
N SER A 147 -0.26 35.38 -3.67
CA SER A 147 -1.69 35.12 -3.86
C SER A 147 -1.98 34.74 -5.32
N ARG A 148 -2.40 33.49 -5.51
CA ARG A 148 -2.67 32.87 -6.81
C ARG A 148 -3.81 31.88 -6.70
N LYS A 149 -4.55 31.73 -7.80
CA LYS A 149 -5.50 30.63 -7.92
C LYS A 149 -4.72 29.33 -8.03
N ALA A 150 -5.14 28.37 -7.23
CA ALA A 150 -4.58 27.05 -7.21
C ALA A 150 -5.66 26.01 -6.90
N SER A 151 -5.41 24.80 -7.38
CA SER A 151 -6.20 23.61 -7.14
C SER A 151 -5.26 22.45 -6.85
N GLY A 152 -5.79 21.41 -6.23
CA GLY A 152 -5.04 20.19 -6.07
C GLY A 152 -5.90 18.99 -5.74
N VAL A 153 -5.27 17.84 -5.88
CA VAL A 153 -5.83 16.53 -5.52
C VAL A 153 -4.81 15.77 -4.69
N ILE A 154 -5.27 14.92 -3.79
CA ILE A 154 -4.49 13.86 -3.15
C ILE A 154 -5.11 12.53 -3.56
N MET A 155 -4.28 11.60 -3.99
CA MET A 155 -4.66 10.21 -4.27
C MET A 155 -3.88 9.29 -3.35
N ALA A 156 -4.56 8.37 -2.67
CA ALA A 156 -3.94 7.45 -1.73
C ALA A 156 -3.92 6.03 -2.26
N TYR A 157 -2.85 5.31 -1.96
CA TYR A 157 -2.61 3.94 -2.41
C TYR A 157 -2.06 3.08 -1.27
N SER A 158 -2.53 1.84 -1.18
CA SER A 158 -1.94 0.81 -0.34
C SER A 158 -1.01 -0.08 -1.15
N GLY A 159 -0.12 -0.82 -0.48
CA GLY A 159 0.76 -1.79 -1.14
C GLY A 159 1.90 -1.16 -1.95
N VAL A 160 2.18 0.13 -1.74
CA VAL A 160 3.34 0.84 -2.32
C VAL A 160 4.56 0.64 -1.43
N ASN A 161 5.76 0.64 -2.02
CA ASN A 161 7.02 0.60 -1.28
C ASN A 161 7.15 1.80 -0.35
N THR A 162 7.19 1.56 0.96
CA THR A 162 7.20 2.62 1.97
C THR A 162 8.56 3.27 2.16
N ALA A 163 9.64 2.61 1.73
CA ALA A 163 11.01 3.13 1.81
C ALA A 163 11.40 3.93 0.56
N SER A 164 10.96 3.48 -0.62
CA SER A 164 11.19 4.13 -1.91
C SER A 164 9.94 4.03 -2.78
N PRO A 165 8.95 4.92 -2.59
CA PRO A 165 7.64 4.79 -3.25
C PRO A 165 7.65 5.07 -4.74
N ILE A 166 8.57 5.91 -5.22
CA ILE A 166 8.58 6.40 -6.60
C ILE A 166 9.56 5.57 -7.41
N ASP A 167 9.11 4.99 -8.52
CA ASP A 167 9.99 4.36 -9.50
C ASP A 167 10.60 5.40 -10.42
N ILE A 168 9.73 6.05 -11.19
CA ILE A 168 10.08 7.06 -12.17
C ILE A 168 8.95 8.08 -12.28
N SER A 169 9.28 9.29 -12.72
CA SER A 169 8.29 10.32 -13.05
C SER A 169 8.70 11.11 -14.27
N GLY A 170 7.71 11.68 -14.95
CA GLY A 170 7.90 12.54 -16.11
C GLY A 170 6.79 13.58 -16.18
N GLY A 171 7.10 14.73 -16.78
CA GLY A 171 6.15 15.82 -16.89
C GLY A 171 6.48 16.72 -18.06
N GLN A 172 5.45 17.33 -18.64
CA GLN A 172 5.61 18.28 -19.72
C GLN A 172 4.57 19.40 -19.64
N ALA A 173 4.96 20.58 -20.08
CA ALA A 173 4.05 21.68 -20.34
C ALA A 173 3.61 21.57 -21.80
N ASN A 174 2.31 21.71 -22.05
CA ASN A 174 1.75 21.67 -23.40
C ASN A 174 1.25 23.05 -23.81
N ALA A 175 1.20 23.27 -25.12
CA ALA A 175 0.50 24.40 -25.69
C ALA A 175 -1.00 24.36 -25.34
N SER A 176 -1.69 25.50 -25.55
CA SER A 176 -3.11 25.60 -25.27
C SER A 176 -3.92 24.56 -26.04
N SER A 177 -4.64 23.70 -25.31
CA SER A 177 -5.39 22.57 -25.87
C SER A 177 -6.45 22.10 -24.87
N ALA A 178 -7.50 21.45 -25.36
CA ALA A 178 -8.46 20.69 -24.54
C ALA A 178 -7.96 19.26 -24.25
N THR A 179 -6.85 18.84 -24.86
CA THR A 179 -6.18 17.57 -24.57
C THR A 179 -4.86 17.84 -23.87
N ILE A 180 -4.73 17.28 -22.67
CA ILE A 180 -3.56 17.38 -21.81
C ILE A 180 -2.76 16.10 -21.96
N THR A 181 -1.51 16.21 -22.41
CA THR A 181 -0.62 15.05 -22.59
C THR A 181 0.40 14.99 -21.47
N ALA A 182 0.54 13.83 -20.83
CA ALA A 182 1.66 13.47 -19.98
C ALA A 182 2.65 12.61 -20.80
N PRO A 183 3.98 12.79 -20.61
CA PRO A 183 4.97 12.07 -21.39
C PRO A 183 5.02 10.58 -21.00
N SER A 184 5.60 9.75 -21.88
CA SER A 184 5.92 8.36 -21.54
C SER A 184 7.04 8.32 -20.51
N VAL A 185 6.87 7.51 -19.47
CA VAL A 185 7.95 7.11 -18.55
C VAL A 185 8.34 5.66 -18.80
N THR A 186 9.59 5.31 -18.54
CA THR A 186 10.10 3.93 -18.65
C THR A 186 10.25 3.35 -17.26
N THR A 187 9.35 2.45 -16.88
CA THR A 187 9.40 1.81 -15.55
C THR A 187 10.53 0.80 -15.48
N THR A 188 11.14 0.69 -14.30
CA THR A 188 12.25 -0.22 -13.98
C THR A 188 11.80 -1.39 -13.13
N VAL A 189 10.57 -1.32 -12.58
CA VAL A 189 9.94 -2.37 -11.77
C VAL A 189 8.63 -2.82 -12.42
N ALA A 190 8.37 -4.13 -12.36
CA ALA A 190 7.12 -4.71 -12.84
C ALA A 190 6.00 -4.47 -11.82
N ASN A 191 4.76 -4.40 -12.30
CA ASN A 191 3.57 -4.11 -11.48
C ASN A 191 3.59 -2.72 -10.82
N ASP A 192 4.27 -1.76 -11.44
CA ASP A 192 4.18 -0.36 -11.04
C ASP A 192 2.75 0.16 -11.24
N MET A 193 2.32 1.05 -10.35
CA MET A 193 1.09 1.80 -10.54
C MET A 193 1.43 3.12 -11.22
N LEU A 194 1.02 3.29 -12.48
CA LEU A 194 1.05 4.57 -13.15
C LEU A 194 -0.07 5.46 -12.61
N VAL A 195 0.27 6.68 -12.23
CA VAL A 195 -0.66 7.71 -11.79
C VAL A 195 -0.45 8.95 -12.64
N GLY A 196 -1.47 9.33 -13.39
CA GLY A 196 -1.47 10.54 -14.20
C GLY A 196 -2.13 11.70 -13.48
N PHE A 197 -1.47 12.85 -13.51
CA PHE A 197 -1.99 14.11 -13.03
C PHE A 197 -2.04 15.12 -14.16
N PHE A 198 -3.18 15.80 -14.29
CA PHE A 198 -3.48 16.68 -15.41
C PHE A 198 -3.90 18.03 -14.88
N GLY A 199 -3.07 19.04 -15.09
CA GLY A 199 -3.30 20.42 -14.65
C GLY A 199 -3.66 21.33 -15.81
N GLU A 200 -4.63 22.21 -15.64
CA GLU A 200 -4.98 23.21 -16.66
C GLU A 200 -5.20 24.60 -16.06
N ASN A 201 -5.10 25.62 -16.92
CA ASN A 201 -5.46 27.00 -16.63
C ASN A 201 -6.81 27.36 -17.28
N ALA A 202 -7.88 26.60 -16.98
CA ALA A 202 -9.26 26.92 -17.37
C ALA A 202 -10.32 26.58 -16.30
N GLY A 203 -10.06 25.56 -15.47
CA GLY A 203 -10.98 25.12 -14.39
C GLY A 203 -12.25 24.46 -14.89
N THR A 204 -12.15 23.68 -15.97
CA THR A 204 -13.24 22.92 -16.61
C THR A 204 -13.18 21.44 -16.23
N ALA A 205 -14.30 20.74 -16.37
CA ALA A 205 -14.36 19.32 -16.03
C ALA A 205 -13.39 18.47 -16.88
N PHE A 206 -12.75 17.48 -16.24
CA PHE A 206 -12.01 16.42 -16.90
C PHE A 206 -12.98 15.29 -17.25
N THR A 207 -13.07 14.92 -18.53
CA THR A 207 -14.15 14.07 -19.04
C THR A 207 -13.70 12.68 -19.48
N ALA A 208 -12.45 12.55 -19.92
CA ALA A 208 -11.88 11.29 -20.38
C ALA A 208 -10.38 11.21 -20.12
N THR A 209 -9.85 10.00 -20.09
CA THR A 209 -8.41 9.75 -20.06
C THR A 209 -8.07 8.45 -20.77
N THR A 210 -6.83 8.36 -21.27
CA THR A 210 -6.25 7.13 -21.83
C THR A 210 -5.51 6.29 -20.78
N LEU A 211 -5.54 6.71 -19.50
CA LEU A 211 -5.22 5.81 -18.39
C LEU A 211 -6.32 4.76 -18.26
N GLY A 212 -5.96 3.57 -17.76
CA GLY A 212 -6.85 2.41 -17.63
C GLY A 212 -8.03 2.58 -16.66
N THR A 213 -8.20 3.75 -16.06
CA THR A 213 -9.34 4.13 -15.21
C THR A 213 -9.95 5.44 -15.69
N SER A 214 -11.19 5.73 -15.30
CA SER A 214 -11.75 7.08 -15.43
C SER A 214 -11.03 8.07 -14.51
N ILE A 215 -11.31 9.36 -14.66
CA ILE A 215 -10.84 10.37 -13.71
C ILE A 215 -11.46 10.07 -12.33
N VAL A 216 -10.62 9.79 -11.33
CA VAL A 216 -11.04 9.43 -9.96
C VAL A 216 -10.80 10.54 -8.94
N ALA A 217 -10.19 11.64 -9.37
CA ALA A 217 -9.98 12.84 -8.55
C ALA A 217 -10.06 14.08 -9.43
N SER A 218 -10.78 15.11 -8.99
CA SER A 218 -10.78 16.42 -9.64
C SER A 218 -10.93 17.54 -8.63
N GLY A 219 -10.08 18.56 -8.72
CA GLY A 219 -10.14 19.77 -7.90
C GLY A 219 -10.04 21.03 -8.76
N PHE A 220 -10.75 22.08 -8.37
CA PHE A 220 -10.81 23.35 -9.11
C PHE A 220 -10.61 24.53 -8.18
N SER A 221 -9.86 25.54 -8.62
CA SER A 221 -9.85 26.83 -7.93
C SER A 221 -11.24 27.45 -8.00
N THR A 222 -11.60 28.24 -6.99
CA THR A 222 -12.93 28.84 -6.86
C THR A 222 -12.88 30.37 -7.08
N GLY A 223 -14.01 31.04 -6.89
CA GLY A 223 -14.12 32.51 -6.96
C GLY A 223 -14.74 33.06 -8.26
N THR A 224 -15.51 34.13 -8.11
CA THR A 224 -16.26 34.82 -9.17
C THR A 224 -15.40 35.90 -9.86
N GLY A 225 -15.52 36.01 -11.18
CA GLY A 225 -14.85 37.02 -12.02
C GLY A 225 -14.31 36.43 -13.33
N LYS A 226 -14.01 37.28 -14.32
CA LYS A 226 -13.44 36.94 -15.66
C LYS A 226 -12.02 36.35 -15.61
N GLN A 227 -11.65 35.75 -14.49
CA GLN A 227 -10.30 35.31 -14.16
C GLN A 227 -10.16 33.82 -14.46
N VAL A 228 -9.15 33.50 -15.27
CA VAL A 228 -8.76 32.13 -15.58
C VAL A 228 -8.67 31.28 -14.31
N LEU A 229 -9.30 30.10 -14.28
CA LEU A 229 -9.27 29.16 -13.16
C LEU A 229 -8.18 28.10 -13.36
N THR A 230 -7.88 27.33 -12.32
CA THR A 230 -7.06 26.11 -12.43
C THR A 230 -7.90 24.88 -12.15
N GLY A 231 -7.60 23.78 -12.85
CA GLY A 231 -8.16 22.46 -12.61
C GLY A 231 -7.04 21.44 -12.46
N THR A 232 -7.25 20.43 -11.61
CA THR A 232 -6.35 19.29 -11.43
C THR A 232 -7.16 18.01 -11.45
N GLY A 233 -6.84 17.09 -12.37
CA GLY A 233 -7.45 15.76 -12.48
C GLY A 233 -6.44 14.64 -12.20
N GLY A 234 -6.92 13.49 -11.72
CA GLY A 234 -6.10 12.32 -11.43
C GLY A 234 -6.75 11.01 -11.89
N ALA A 235 -5.93 10.10 -12.44
CA ALA A 235 -6.32 8.74 -12.84
C ALA A 235 -5.11 7.79 -12.70
N TYR A 236 -5.34 6.48 -12.73
CA TYR A 236 -4.28 5.49 -12.54
C TYR A 236 -4.44 4.23 -13.41
N ALA A 237 -3.37 3.45 -13.56
CA ALA A 237 -3.37 2.18 -14.26
C ALA A 237 -2.19 1.30 -13.82
N LEU A 238 -2.36 -0.02 -13.85
CA LEU A 238 -1.27 -0.96 -13.62
C LEU A 238 -0.36 -1.05 -14.87
N GLN A 239 0.95 -0.95 -14.65
CA GLN A 239 1.99 -1.26 -15.64
C GLN A 239 2.60 -2.62 -15.29
N ALA A 240 2.06 -3.68 -15.90
CA ALA A 240 2.42 -5.05 -15.54
C ALA A 240 3.89 -5.41 -15.82
N ALA A 241 4.46 -4.90 -16.92
CA ALA A 241 5.83 -5.16 -17.33
C ALA A 241 6.67 -3.88 -17.30
N ILE A 242 7.97 -4.04 -17.02
CA ILE A 242 8.95 -2.96 -17.17
C ILE A 242 8.95 -2.41 -18.60
N GLY A 243 9.29 -1.13 -18.75
CA GLY A 243 9.44 -0.51 -20.06
C GLY A 243 8.60 0.75 -20.23
N ALA A 244 8.52 1.22 -21.47
CA ALA A 244 7.81 2.46 -21.80
C ALA A 244 6.31 2.29 -21.59
N SER A 245 5.72 3.21 -20.81
CA SER A 245 4.28 3.28 -20.54
C SER A 245 3.46 3.82 -21.72
N GLY A 246 4.12 4.48 -22.68
CA GLY A 246 3.47 5.30 -23.69
C GLY A 246 2.95 6.62 -23.09
N THR A 247 2.63 7.57 -23.96
CA THR A 247 2.01 8.82 -23.50
C THR A 247 0.62 8.55 -22.94
N LYS A 248 0.21 9.35 -21.95
CA LYS A 248 -1.14 9.35 -21.40
C LYS A 248 -1.77 10.71 -21.61
N THR A 249 -3.07 10.73 -21.78
CA THR A 249 -3.83 11.94 -22.04
C THR A 249 -5.05 12.03 -21.15
N ALA A 250 -5.47 13.26 -20.87
CA ALA A 250 -6.79 13.57 -20.37
C ALA A 250 -7.43 14.65 -21.24
N THR A 251 -8.75 14.57 -21.42
CA THR A 251 -9.52 15.55 -22.16
C THR A 251 -10.31 16.39 -21.19
N THR A 252 -10.09 17.71 -21.23
CA THR A 252 -10.93 18.69 -20.54
C THR A 252 -12.08 19.08 -21.46
N GLY A 253 -13.07 19.81 -20.96
CA GLY A 253 -14.27 20.16 -21.74
C GLY A 253 -13.97 21.03 -22.98
N THR A 254 -14.88 21.95 -23.33
CA THR A 254 -14.78 22.70 -24.59
C THR A 254 -13.75 23.84 -24.60
N THR A 255 -13.07 24.13 -23.49
CA THR A 255 -12.16 25.28 -23.37
C THR A 255 -10.71 24.84 -23.44
N ALA A 256 -10.00 25.25 -24.50
CA ALA A 256 -8.56 25.05 -24.59
C ALA A 256 -7.81 26.02 -23.66
N ALA A 257 -6.85 25.51 -22.91
CA ALA A 257 -5.94 26.31 -22.11
C ALA A 257 -4.54 25.68 -22.04
N VAL A 258 -3.56 26.51 -21.66
CA VAL A 258 -2.23 26.04 -21.24
C VAL A 258 -2.42 25.00 -20.15
N ASN A 259 -1.72 23.87 -20.30
CA ASN A 259 -1.89 22.72 -19.44
C ASN A 259 -0.58 21.98 -19.24
N ILE A 260 -0.54 21.16 -18.20
CA ILE A 260 0.61 20.36 -17.79
C ILE A 260 0.10 18.94 -17.56
N GLY A 261 0.79 17.96 -18.16
CA GLY A 261 0.57 16.55 -17.88
C GLY A 261 1.79 15.96 -17.19
N GLN A 262 1.56 15.25 -16.08
CA GLN A 262 2.59 14.53 -15.35
C GLN A 262 2.17 13.08 -15.14
N LEU A 263 3.15 12.18 -15.21
CA LEU A 263 2.98 10.75 -15.00
C LEU A 263 4.02 10.31 -13.97
N VAL A 264 3.57 9.61 -12.93
CA VAL A 264 4.44 9.00 -11.92
C VAL A 264 4.15 7.50 -11.83
N ALA A 265 5.20 6.70 -11.70
CA ALA A 265 5.10 5.28 -11.43
C ALA A 265 5.41 5.02 -9.94
N LEU A 266 4.48 4.38 -9.25
CA LEU A 266 4.64 3.96 -7.86
C LEU A 266 5.16 2.52 -7.82
N LYS A 267 6.23 2.29 -7.06
CA LYS A 267 6.83 0.97 -6.85
C LYS A 267 5.96 0.12 -5.93
N PRO A 268 5.68 -1.14 -6.26
CA PRO A 268 5.01 -2.05 -5.33
C PRO A 268 5.87 -2.31 -4.10
N GLY A 269 5.21 -2.50 -2.96
CA GLY A 269 5.80 -2.68 -1.64
C GLY A 269 6.40 -4.05 -1.40
N GLY A 270 7.41 -4.41 -2.19
CA GLY A 270 8.42 -5.42 -1.88
C GLY A 270 7.99 -6.89 -1.97
N THR A 271 8.72 -7.60 -2.83
CA THR A 271 8.86 -9.07 -2.93
C THR A 271 9.52 -9.73 -1.70
N SER A 272 9.52 -9.05 -0.54
CA SER A 272 10.26 -9.41 0.66
C SER A 272 9.31 -9.37 1.86
N LEU A 273 9.18 -10.50 2.55
CA LEU A 273 8.39 -10.62 3.77
C LEU A 273 9.34 -10.64 4.99
N THR A 274 9.25 -9.63 5.85
CA THR A 274 9.98 -9.62 7.12
C THR A 274 9.12 -10.25 8.21
N LEU A 275 9.55 -11.41 8.72
CA LEU A 275 8.99 -12.02 9.92
C LEU A 275 9.86 -11.65 11.12
N ASN A 276 9.26 -11.02 12.12
CA ASN A 276 9.98 -10.77 13.38
C ASN A 276 10.27 -12.11 14.06
N LYS A 277 11.50 -12.28 14.56
CA LYS A 277 11.84 -13.44 15.39
C LYS A 277 10.87 -13.51 16.58
N PRO A 278 10.15 -14.63 16.79
CA PRO A 278 9.19 -14.74 17.88
C PRO A 278 9.85 -14.44 19.24
N ALA A 279 9.19 -13.62 20.06
CA ALA A 279 9.68 -13.29 21.40
C ALA A 279 9.78 -14.56 22.25
N GLY A 280 10.91 -14.77 22.95
CA GLY A 280 11.15 -15.97 23.75
C GLY A 280 11.84 -17.13 23.02
N THR A 281 12.24 -16.96 21.75
CA THR A 281 13.11 -17.93 21.06
C THR A 281 14.47 -18.04 21.76
N ALA A 282 14.84 -19.23 22.20
CA ALA A 282 16.09 -19.57 22.88
C ALA A 282 17.13 -20.20 21.94
N GLN A 283 18.36 -20.37 22.44
CA GLN A 283 19.39 -21.14 21.74
C GLN A 283 18.93 -22.59 21.55
N ASN A 284 19.19 -23.16 20.37
CA ASN A 284 18.77 -24.50 19.94
C ASN A 284 17.27 -24.67 19.66
N ASP A 285 16.49 -23.59 19.63
CA ASP A 285 15.13 -23.65 19.11
C ASP A 285 15.13 -23.79 17.57
N VAL A 286 14.18 -24.59 17.07
CA VAL A 286 13.90 -24.69 15.63
C VAL A 286 12.84 -23.66 15.27
N LEU A 287 13.17 -22.78 14.32
CA LEU A 287 12.21 -21.85 13.75
C LEU A 287 11.61 -22.44 12.48
N VAL A 288 10.29 -22.35 12.35
CA VAL A 288 9.55 -22.73 11.16
C VAL A 288 8.75 -21.52 10.70
N ALA A 289 8.84 -21.19 9.42
CA ALA A 289 8.04 -20.16 8.78
C ALA A 289 7.14 -20.80 7.73
N ALA A 290 5.85 -20.48 7.77
CA ALA A 290 4.89 -20.85 6.73
C ALA A 290 4.55 -19.60 5.94
N LEU A 291 4.72 -19.66 4.61
CA LEU A 291 4.39 -18.56 3.72
C LEU A 291 3.37 -19.06 2.69
N THR A 292 2.32 -18.27 2.50
CA THR A 292 1.38 -18.42 1.39
C THR A 292 1.50 -17.22 0.48
N THR A 293 1.82 -17.44 -0.79
CA THR A 293 1.85 -16.40 -1.81
C THR A 293 0.76 -16.66 -2.86
N THR A 294 0.22 -15.59 -3.42
CA THR A 294 -0.67 -15.66 -4.59
C THR A 294 0.16 -15.42 -5.85
N GLY A 295 0.19 -16.40 -6.77
CA GLY A 295 0.98 -16.34 -8.00
C GLY A 295 2.30 -17.13 -7.97
N SER A 296 2.90 -17.37 -9.14
CA SER A 296 4.18 -18.09 -9.25
C SER A 296 5.36 -17.16 -9.00
N THR A 297 5.67 -16.91 -7.73
CA THR A 297 6.89 -16.17 -7.34
C THR A 297 7.95 -17.12 -6.79
N THR A 298 9.23 -16.81 -7.04
CA THR A 298 10.35 -17.52 -6.40
C THR A 298 10.55 -16.92 -5.02
N ILE A 299 10.29 -17.70 -3.96
CA ILE A 299 10.57 -17.28 -2.57
C ILE A 299 12.01 -17.68 -2.25
N THR A 300 12.84 -16.71 -1.90
CA THR A 300 14.19 -16.94 -1.39
C THR A 300 14.19 -16.73 0.12
N ALA A 301 14.51 -17.78 0.88
CA ALA A 301 14.61 -17.68 2.33
C ALA A 301 15.89 -16.95 2.77
N PRO A 302 15.94 -16.34 3.97
CA PRO A 302 17.17 -15.76 4.51
C PRO A 302 18.29 -16.81 4.64
N ALA A 303 19.55 -16.36 4.68
CA ALA A 303 20.69 -17.23 4.91
C ALA A 303 20.50 -18.07 6.19
N GLY A 304 20.80 -19.37 6.12
CA GLY A 304 20.63 -20.32 7.23
C GLY A 304 19.24 -20.96 7.32
N TRP A 305 18.29 -20.59 6.47
CA TRP A 305 16.99 -21.27 6.35
C TRP A 305 16.99 -22.29 5.21
N ALA A 306 16.35 -23.44 5.44
CA ALA A 306 16.15 -24.48 4.43
C ALA A 306 14.66 -24.62 4.12
N SER A 307 14.30 -24.80 2.84
CA SER A 307 12.93 -25.09 2.43
C SER A 307 12.52 -26.49 2.87
N ILE A 308 11.45 -26.61 3.66
CA ILE A 308 10.94 -27.91 4.15
C ILE A 308 9.94 -28.52 3.16
N GLN A 309 9.00 -27.70 2.67
CA GLN A 309 7.96 -28.09 1.71
C GLN A 309 7.58 -26.87 0.85
N ARG A 310 7.27 -27.12 -0.43
CA ARG A 310 6.65 -26.13 -1.32
C ARG A 310 5.46 -26.79 -2.01
N SER A 311 4.27 -26.21 -1.81
CA SER A 311 3.05 -26.64 -2.49
C SER A 311 2.63 -25.56 -3.47
N THR A 312 2.49 -25.91 -4.74
CA THR A 312 1.93 -25.02 -5.77
C THR A 312 0.60 -25.59 -6.23
N THR A 313 -0.47 -24.83 -6.09
CA THR A 313 -1.76 -25.18 -6.71
C THR A 313 -1.72 -24.68 -8.15
N ALA A 314 -1.70 -25.58 -9.13
CA ALA A 314 -1.92 -25.20 -10.51
C ALA A 314 -3.38 -24.73 -10.66
N ALA A 315 -3.57 -23.60 -11.35
CA ALA A 315 -4.90 -23.13 -11.76
C ALA A 315 -5.43 -23.99 -12.92
#